data_AF-A0A1A8M0I7-F1
#
_entry.id   AF-A0A1A8M0I7-F1
#
_cell.length_a   1.000
_cell.length_b   1.000
_cell.length_c   1.000
_cell.angle_alpha   90.00
_cell.angle_beta   90.00
_cell.angle_gamma   90.00
#
_symmetry.space_group_name_H-M   'P 1'
#
loop_
_entity.id
_entity.type
_entity.pdbx_description
1 polymer ?
#
loop_
_entity_poly.entity_id
_entity_poly.type
_entity_poly.pdbx_seq_one_letter_code
_entity_poly.pdbx_strand_id
1 'polypeptide(L)' 'CGRGTSREPPPNVALELCVRFRDRQVLRRACVSGSWGDLDRAAPFFPFIRDQPFKVPASDR' A
#
# COMPACT_ATOMS: atom_id res chain seq x y z
N CYS A 1 3.05 5.03 -5.53
CA CYS A 1 2.55 5.42 -4.20
C CYS A 1 2.54 6.94 -4.18
N GLY A 2 1.49 7.59 -3.69
CA GLY A 2 1.45 9.06 -3.66
C GLY A 2 0.67 9.72 -4.79
N ARG A 3 -0.67 9.61 -4.75
CA ARG A 3 -1.54 10.74 -5.15
C ARG A 3 -2.36 11.30 -3.99
N GLY A 4 -2.22 10.77 -2.78
CA GLY A 4 -2.74 11.36 -1.53
C GLY A 4 -1.87 12.50 -0.96
N THR A 5 -1.00 13.11 -1.75
CA THR A 5 -0.16 14.26 -1.35
C THR A 5 -0.60 15.56 -2.03
N SER A 6 -1.71 15.54 -2.77
CA SER A 6 -2.23 16.69 -3.48
C SER A 6 -3.06 17.55 -2.54
N ARG A 7 -2.39 18.44 -1.79
CA ARG A 7 -2.93 19.58 -1.00
C ARG A 7 -4.09 19.24 -0.04
N GLU A 8 -3.85 19.48 1.26
CA GLU A 8 -4.61 19.08 2.46
C GLU A 8 -4.08 17.80 3.13
N PRO A 9 -4.09 17.72 4.47
CA PRO A 9 -3.73 16.49 5.16
C PRO A 9 -4.62 15.36 4.63
N PRO A 10 -4.05 14.23 4.18
CA PRO A 10 -4.85 13.13 3.69
C PRO A 10 -5.83 12.69 4.79
N PRO A 11 -7.07 12.30 4.42
CA PRO A 11 -7.97 11.66 5.37
C PRO A 11 -7.29 10.41 5.95
N ASN A 12 -7.78 9.92 7.09
CA ASN A 12 -7.24 8.70 7.67
C ASN A 12 -7.28 7.55 6.66
N VAL A 13 -6.14 6.90 6.45
CA VAL A 13 -6.00 5.72 5.59
C VAL A 13 -5.56 4.58 6.48
N ALA A 14 -6.47 3.63 6.75
CA ALA A 14 -6.14 2.44 7.54
C ALA A 14 -5.05 1.59 6.87
N LEU A 15 -5.06 1.49 5.53
CA LEU A 15 -4.08 0.74 4.75
C LEU A 15 -3.91 1.33 3.33
N GLU A 16 -2.73 1.84 3.02
CA GLU A 16 -2.28 2.03 1.64
C GLU A 16 -1.44 0.81 1.23
N LEU A 17 -1.88 0.05 0.22
CA LEU A 17 -1.12 -1.02 -0.40
C LEU A 17 -0.56 -0.54 -1.74
N CYS A 18 0.76 -0.38 -1.83
CA CYS A 18 1.42 0.09 -3.06
C CYS A 18 2.30 -0.99 -3.67
N VAL A 19 1.93 -1.42 -4.87
CA VAL A 19 2.67 -2.41 -5.66
C VAL A 19 3.68 -1.70 -6.57
N ARG A 20 4.96 -2.02 -6.42
CA ARG A 20 6.05 -1.51 -7.27
C ARG A 20 6.67 -2.64 -8.08
N PHE A 21 6.24 -2.77 -9.33
CA PHE A 21 6.79 -3.78 -10.25
C PHE A 21 8.29 -3.63 -10.52
N ARG A 22 8.80 -2.39 -10.62
CA ARG A 22 10.22 -2.11 -10.89
C ARG A 22 11.14 -2.79 -9.87
N ASP A 23 10.79 -2.67 -8.60
CA ASP A 23 11.62 -3.14 -7.49
C ASP A 23 11.09 -4.45 -6.88
N ARG A 24 10.00 -4.99 -7.44
CA ARG A 24 9.26 -6.16 -6.93
C ARG A 24 8.93 -6.03 -5.44
N GLN A 25 8.38 -4.87 -5.07
CA GLN A 25 8.02 -4.55 -3.68
C GLN A 25 6.54 -4.33 -3.49
N VAL A 26 6.05 -4.76 -2.34
CA VAL A 26 4.73 -4.42 -1.82
C VAL A 26 4.96 -3.53 -0.61
N LEU A 27 4.54 -2.28 -0.71
CA LEU A 27 4.71 -1.29 0.35
C LEU A 27 3.38 -1.09 1.07
N ARG A 28 3.42 -1.02 2.41
CA ARG A 28 2.26 -0.81 3.27
C ARG A 28 2.54 0.31 4.25
N ARG A 29 1.54 1.14 4.49
CA ARG A 29 1.55 2.18 5.54
C ARG A 29 0.13 2.63 5.84
N ALA A 30 -0.04 3.23 7.01
CA ALA A 30 -1.27 3.91 7.41
C ALA A 30 -1.07 5.43 7.42
N CYS A 31 -2.15 6.17 7.25
CA CYS A 31 -2.20 7.61 7.52
C CYS A 31 -3.17 7.87 8.65
N VAL A 32 -2.71 8.53 9.72
CA VAL A 32 -3.54 8.92 10.86
C VAL A 32 -3.32 10.40 11.12
N SER A 33 -4.41 11.16 11.21
CA SER A 33 -4.39 12.62 11.42
C SER A 33 -3.50 13.34 10.40
N GLY A 34 -3.58 12.94 9.13
CA GLY A 34 -2.79 13.51 8.04
C GLY A 34 -1.32 13.11 8.01
N SER A 35 -0.85 12.27 8.94
CA SER A 35 0.55 11.83 9.03
C SER A 35 0.70 10.38 8.59
N TRP A 36 1.64 10.11 7.68
CA TRP A 36 1.97 8.75 7.26
C TRP A 36 2.88 8.09 8.29
N GLY A 37 2.51 6.88 8.73
CA GLY A 37 3.35 6.04 9.57
C GLY A 37 4.47 5.33 8.81
N ASP A 38 5.12 4.39 9.48
CA ASP A 38 6.23 3.63 8.93
C ASP A 38 5.88 2.87 7.66
N LEU A 39 6.88 2.74 6.79
CA LEU A 39 6.76 2.03 5.52
C LEU A 39 7.21 0.58 5.68
N ASP A 40 6.23 -0.32 5.78
CA ASP A 40 6.45 -1.75 5.82
C ASP A 40 6.62 -2.31 4.39
N ARG A 41 7.67 -3.12 4.21
CA ARG A 41 8.06 -3.77 2.94
C ARG A 41 8.13 -5.30 3.03
N ALA A 42 7.86 -5.86 4.21
CA ALA A 42 8.09 -7.27 4.52
C ALA A 42 7.08 -8.18 3.83
N ALA A 43 7.44 -8.70 2.66
CA ALA A 43 6.69 -9.73 1.97
C ALA A 43 7.60 -10.94 1.74
N PRO A 44 7.11 -12.19 1.94
CA PRO A 44 7.92 -13.38 1.70
C PRO A 44 8.30 -13.55 0.22
N PHE A 45 7.49 -12.99 -0.68
CA PHE A 45 7.75 -12.91 -2.13
C PHE A 45 6.90 -11.79 -2.76
N PHE A 46 7.17 -11.45 -4.02
CA PHE A 46 6.36 -10.50 -4.81
C PHE A 46 5.27 -11.24 -5.59
N PRO A 47 3.99 -11.10 -5.26
CA PRO A 47 2.92 -11.95 -5.80
C PRO A 47 2.28 -11.42 -7.09
N PHE A 48 2.70 -10.25 -7.59
CA PHE A 48 2.02 -9.59 -8.71
C PHE A 48 2.75 -9.86 -10.03
N ILE A 49 2.01 -10.32 -11.03
CA ILE A 49 2.49 -10.56 -12.40
C ILE A 49 1.76 -9.58 -13.31
N ARG A 50 2.48 -8.95 -14.25
CA ARG A 50 1.87 -8.02 -15.20
C ARG A 50 0.83 -8.76 -16.03
N ASP A 51 -0.27 -8.08 -16.31
CA ASP A 51 -1.37 -8.58 -17.16
C ASP A 51 -2.07 -9.85 -16.63
N GLN A 52 -1.79 -10.26 -15.37
CA GLN A 52 -2.49 -11.35 -14.71
C GLN A 52 -3.44 -10.84 -13.61
N PRO A 53 -4.62 -11.46 -13.47
CA PRO A 53 -5.52 -11.15 -12.37
C PRO A 53 -4.92 -11.58 -11.02
N PHE A 54 -5.34 -10.91 -9.94
CA PHE A 54 -4.93 -11.24 -8.58
C PHE A 54 -6.12 -11.12 -7.61
N LYS A 55 -6.01 -11.75 -6.44
CA LYS A 55 -6.98 -11.65 -5.35
C LYS A 55 -6.28 -11.22 -4.06
N VAL A 56 -6.82 -10.20 -3.39
CA VAL A 56 -6.40 -9.79 -2.05
C VAL A 56 -7.52 -10.20 -1.09
N PRO A 57 -7.35 -11.24 -0.26
CA PRO A 57 -8.32 -11.57 0.75
C PRO A 57 -8.27 -10.53 1.87
N ALA A 58 -9.42 -9.98 2.24
CA ALA A 58 -9.59 -9.27 3.51
C ALA A 58 -10.11 -10.28 4.53
N SER A 59 -9.47 -10.34 5.70
CA SER A 59 -9.98 -11.12 6.82
C SER A 59 -10.97 -10.25 7.59
N ASP A 60 -12.18 -10.76 7.78
CA ASP A 60 -13.26 -10.13 8.56
C ASP A 60 -13.39 -10.78 9.95
N ARG A 61 -12.25 -11.17 10.52
CA ARG A 61 -12.16 -11.73 11.87
C ARG A 61 -11.69 -10.67 12.85
#